data_AF-A0A813PE52-F1
#
_entry.id   AF-A0A813PE52-F1
#
_cell.length_a   1.000
_cell.length_b   1.000
_cell.length_c   1.000
_cell.angle_alpha   90.00
_cell.angle_beta   90.00
_cell.angle_gamma   90.00
#
_symmetry.space_group_name_H-M   'P 1'
#
loop_
_entity.id
_entity.type
_entity.pdbx_description
1 polymer ?
#
loop_
_entity_poly.entity_id
_entity_poly.type
_entity_poly.pdbx_seq_one_letter_code
_entity_poly.pdbx_strand_id
1 'polypeptide(L)'
;MFSGILLFLSGCVIAGLFTSSGLFKNYKAGVGGHVEAQLNGMFLLLIGVSWDHLYLNDRCKLIIYVCLQLTGWIHPMTYYWVAYTGRHYHILRQATIDAKTPPSNSEEFLFNFVLIGIVSGSMMVALILLLWGLRFGNSKRENELEMKNQ
;
A
#
# COMPACT_ATOMS: atom_id res chain seq x y z
N MET A 1 5.59 -11.24 4.83
CA MET A 1 4.40 -11.84 5.49
C MET A 1 4.01 -11.11 6.78
N PHE A 2 4.83 -11.09 7.83
CA PHE A 2 4.46 -10.48 9.13
C PHE A 2 3.95 -9.04 9.02
N SER A 3 4.63 -8.19 8.25
CA SER A 3 4.18 -6.81 8.00
C SER A 3 2.78 -6.73 7.36
N GLY A 4 2.45 -7.64 6.45
CA GLY A 4 1.11 -7.71 5.83
C GLY A 4 0.02 -8.08 6.84
N ILE A 5 0.31 -8.99 7.77
CA ILE A 5 -0.60 -9.33 8.88
C ILE A 5 -0.80 -8.12 9.78
N LEU A 6 0.28 -7.45 10.19
CA LEU A 6 0.21 -6.26 11.03
C LEU A 6 -0.61 -5.15 10.37
N LEU A 7 -0.39 -4.93 9.07
CA LEU A 7 -1.11 -3.90 8.33
C LEU A 7 -2.60 -4.25 8.22
N PHE A 8 -2.94 -5.50 7.91
CA PHE A 8 -4.31 -6.00 7.89
C PHE A 8 -5.00 -5.82 9.25
N LEU A 9 -4.32 -6.22 10.34
CA LEU A 9 -4.81 -6.06 11.71
C LEU A 9 -4.95 -4.58 12.07
N SER A 10 -4.04 -3.71 11.61
CA SER A 10 -4.14 -2.27 11.85
C SER A 10 -5.40 -1.68 11.22
N GLY A 11 -5.80 -2.16 10.03
CA GLY A 11 -7.08 -1.78 9.42
C GLY A 11 -8.26 -2.17 10.31
N CYS A 12 -8.29 -3.39 10.80
CA CYS A 12 -9.38 -3.86 11.68
C CYS A 12 -9.42 -3.10 13.02
N VAL A 13 -8.27 -2.93 13.68
CA VAL A 13 -8.19 -2.36 15.03
C VAL A 13 -8.25 -0.84 14.99
N ILE A 14 -7.34 -0.20 14.25
CA ILE A 14 -7.22 1.27 14.28
C ILE A 14 -8.41 1.89 13.58
N ALA A 15 -8.71 1.45 12.37
CA ALA A 15 -9.74 2.10 11.59
C ALA A 15 -11.14 1.59 11.97
N GLY A 16 -11.31 0.27 12.08
CA GLY A 16 -12.62 -0.34 12.38
C GLY A 16 -13.14 0.02 13.78
N LEU A 17 -12.33 -0.19 14.83
CA LEU A 17 -12.76 0.07 16.20
C LEU A 17 -12.74 1.56 16.55
N PHE A 18 -11.70 2.32 16.16
CA PHE A 18 -11.64 3.74 16.54
C PHE A 18 -12.58 4.66 15.74
N THR A 19 -13.05 4.24 14.56
CA THR A 19 -14.15 4.97 13.89
C THR A 19 -15.43 4.92 14.72
N SER A 20 -15.68 3.82 15.42
CA SER A 20 -16.87 3.66 16.27
C SER A 20 -16.75 4.36 17.63
N SER A 21 -15.53 4.68 18.09
CA SER A 21 -15.30 5.31 19.40
C SER A 21 -15.32 6.84 19.38
N GLY A 22 -15.56 7.47 18.21
CA GLY A 22 -15.63 8.93 18.08
C GLY A 22 -14.27 9.65 18.13
N LEU A 23 -13.15 8.92 18.05
CA LEU A 23 -11.80 9.50 18.03
C LEU A 23 -11.48 10.22 16.71
N PHE A 24 -12.12 9.84 15.60
CA PHE A 24 -11.92 10.48 14.30
C PHE A 24 -12.90 11.62 14.07
N LYS A 25 -12.36 12.77 13.69
CA LYS A 25 -13.12 13.96 13.26
C LYS A 25 -13.76 13.76 11.89
N ASN A 26 -13.20 12.87 11.08
CA ASN A 26 -13.74 12.51 9.77
C ASN A 26 -13.88 11.00 9.64
N TYR A 27 -15.12 10.51 9.79
CA TYR A 27 -15.43 9.09 9.72
C TYR A 27 -15.16 8.49 8.33
N LYS A 28 -15.40 9.23 7.24
CA LYS A 28 -15.19 8.74 5.87
C LYS A 28 -13.72 8.43 5.61
N ALA A 29 -12.83 9.30 6.07
CA ALA A 29 -11.40 9.05 6.02
C ALA A 29 -10.98 7.87 6.91
N GLY A 30 -11.61 7.69 8.07
CA GLY A 30 -11.40 6.53 8.94
C GLY A 30 -11.76 5.22 8.22
N VAL A 31 -12.95 5.15 7.62
CA VAL A 31 -13.38 3.99 6.81
C VAL A 31 -12.49 3.80 5.58
N GLY A 32 -12.04 4.87 4.93
CA GLY A 32 -11.06 4.79 3.84
C GLY A 32 -9.76 4.13 4.30
N GLY A 33 -9.21 4.58 5.44
CA GLY A 33 -8.01 3.98 6.02
C GLY A 33 -8.18 2.51 6.40
N HIS A 34 -9.37 2.10 6.84
CA HIS A 34 -9.72 0.69 7.09
C HIS A 34 -9.52 -0.16 5.85
N VAL A 35 -10.16 0.24 4.75
CA VAL A 35 -10.15 -0.48 3.49
C VAL A 35 -8.73 -0.50 2.91
N GLU A 36 -8.04 0.63 2.91
CA GLU A 36 -6.67 0.72 2.39
C GLU A 36 -5.69 -0.16 3.16
N ALA A 37 -5.77 -0.19 4.49
CA ALA A 37 -4.91 -1.05 5.30
C ALA A 37 -5.20 -2.54 5.06
N GLN A 38 -6.46 -2.92 4.90
CA GLN A 38 -6.83 -4.30 4.58
C GLN A 38 -6.34 -4.72 3.19
N LEU A 39 -6.60 -3.90 2.16
CA LEU A 39 -6.20 -4.19 0.78
C LEU A 39 -4.68 -4.28 0.65
N ASN A 40 -3.95 -3.32 1.21
CA ASN A 40 -2.48 -3.34 1.21
C ASN A 40 -1.95 -4.52 2.04
N GLY A 41 -2.58 -4.85 3.16
CA GLY A 41 -2.21 -6.00 3.99
C GLY A 41 -2.37 -7.32 3.24
N MET A 42 -3.51 -7.54 2.58
CA MET A 42 -3.76 -8.70 1.72
C MET A 42 -2.77 -8.77 0.57
N PHE A 43 -2.50 -7.63 -0.09
CA PHE A 43 -1.53 -7.57 -1.18
C PHE A 43 -0.12 -7.98 -0.72
N LEU A 44 0.35 -7.45 0.41
CA LEU A 44 1.64 -7.84 1.01
C LEU A 44 1.70 -9.33 1.39
N LEU A 45 0.58 -9.92 1.80
CA LEU A 45 0.48 -11.34 2.08
C LEU A 45 0.60 -12.17 0.80
N LEU A 46 -0.14 -11.81 -0.25
CA LEU A 46 -0.08 -12.48 -1.55
C LEU A 46 1.33 -12.44 -2.14
N ILE A 47 1.98 -11.27 -2.15
CA ILE A 47 3.37 -11.15 -2.60
C ILE A 47 4.31 -11.96 -1.71
N GLY A 48 4.06 -12.00 -0.40
CA GLY A 48 4.82 -12.85 0.52
C GLY A 48 4.74 -14.33 0.19
N VAL A 49 3.57 -14.83 -0.21
CA VAL A 49 3.37 -16.23 -0.64
C VAL A 49 4.04 -16.48 -2.00
N SER A 50 3.96 -15.51 -2.91
CA SER A 50 4.59 -15.61 -4.24
C SER A 50 6.10 -15.34 -4.23
N TRP A 51 6.70 -15.03 -3.08
CA TRP A 51 8.08 -14.54 -2.99
C TRP A 51 9.13 -15.52 -3.52
N ASP A 52 8.97 -16.80 -3.20
CA ASP A 52 9.88 -17.86 -3.63
C ASP A 52 9.76 -18.17 -5.13
N HIS A 53 8.67 -17.72 -5.76
CA HIS A 53 8.43 -17.85 -7.19
C HIS A 53 8.94 -16.65 -8.00
N LEU A 54 9.53 -15.64 -7.34
CA LEU A 54 10.12 -14.49 -8.01
C LEU A 54 11.58 -14.78 -8.40
N TYR A 55 11.81 -14.90 -9.70
CA TYR A 55 13.14 -15.12 -10.28
C TYR A 55 13.81 -13.77 -10.54
N LEU A 56 14.28 -13.15 -9.47
CA LEU A 56 14.99 -11.86 -9.48
C LEU A 56 16.25 -11.96 -8.63
N ASN A 57 17.23 -11.10 -8.92
CA ASN A 57 18.40 -10.95 -8.05
C ASN A 57 18.00 -10.33 -6.70
N ASP A 58 18.84 -10.52 -5.68
CA ASP A 58 18.53 -10.09 -4.31
C ASP A 58 18.34 -8.57 -4.19
N ARG A 59 19.02 -7.78 -5.05
CA ARG A 59 18.88 -6.32 -5.08
C ARG A 59 17.49 -5.90 -5.53
N CYS A 60 16.96 -6.49 -6.60
CA CYS A 60 15.60 -6.22 -7.08
C CYS A 60 14.56 -6.68 -6.06
N LYS A 61 14.77 -7.84 -5.43
CA LYS A 61 13.92 -8.30 -4.33
C LYS A 61 13.92 -7.31 -3.16
N LEU A 62 15.07 -6.78 -2.76
CA LEU A 62 15.15 -5.77 -1.71
C LEU A 62 14.41 -4.48 -2.09
N ILE A 63 14.57 -4.00 -3.32
CA ILE A 63 13.86 -2.80 -3.81
C ILE A 63 12.35 -3.03 -3.76
N ILE A 64 11.85 -4.16 -4.26
CA ILE A 64 10.43 -4.51 -4.18
C ILE A 64 9.98 -4.48 -2.72
N TYR A 65 10.72 -5.15 -1.83
CA TYR A 65 10.38 -5.20 -0.41
C TYR A 65 10.24 -3.80 0.18
N VAL A 66 11.24 -2.93 0.00
CA VAL A 66 11.22 -1.57 0.53
C VAL A 66 10.08 -0.75 -0.05
N CYS A 67 9.88 -0.77 -1.37
CA CYS A 67 8.80 -0.06 -2.05
C CYS A 67 7.42 -0.49 -1.55
N LEU A 68 7.21 -1.80 -1.38
CA LEU A 68 5.96 -2.36 -0.88
C LEU A 68 5.71 -2.01 0.59
N GLN A 69 6.75 -2.03 1.45
CA GLN A 69 6.59 -1.59 2.83
C GLN A 69 6.26 -0.09 2.92
N LEU A 70 6.96 0.73 2.15
CA LEU A 70 6.71 2.17 2.10
C LEU A 70 5.27 2.46 1.66
N THR A 71 4.85 1.93 0.51
CA THR A 71 3.49 2.09 0.01
C THR A 71 2.45 1.56 1.00
N GLY A 72 2.66 0.32 1.47
CA GLY A 72 1.71 -0.39 2.30
C GLY A 72 1.40 0.34 3.59
N TRP A 73 2.41 0.90 4.27
CA TRP A 73 2.22 1.62 5.54
C TRP A 73 1.84 3.08 5.35
N ILE A 74 2.52 3.80 4.44
CA ILE A 74 2.30 5.24 4.30
C ILE A 74 0.89 5.53 3.80
N HIS A 75 0.36 4.72 2.87
CA HIS A 75 -0.97 4.95 2.31
C HIS A 75 -2.08 5.00 3.38
N PRO A 76 -2.36 3.93 4.15
CA PRO A 76 -3.40 3.98 5.19
C PRO A 76 -3.07 4.98 6.31
N MET A 77 -1.79 5.22 6.62
CA MET A 77 -1.40 6.23 7.62
C MET A 77 -1.84 7.64 7.21
N THR A 78 -1.77 7.99 5.93
CA THR A 78 -2.29 9.29 5.45
C THR A 78 -3.80 9.40 5.69
N TYR A 79 -4.56 8.32 5.46
CA TYR A 79 -5.99 8.30 5.76
C TYR A 79 -6.27 8.43 7.26
N TYR A 80 -5.50 7.76 8.13
CA TYR A 80 -5.64 7.91 9.58
C TYR A 80 -5.34 9.33 10.04
N TRP A 81 -4.32 9.97 9.45
CA TRP A 81 -4.01 11.37 9.72
C TRP A 81 -5.16 12.30 9.33
N VAL A 82 -5.74 12.09 8.14
CA VAL A 82 -6.90 12.85 7.67
C VAL A 82 -8.13 12.58 8.53
N ALA A 83 -8.36 11.34 8.96
CA ALA A 83 -9.45 10.96 9.84
C ALA A 83 -9.35 11.65 11.21
N TYR A 84 -8.13 11.71 11.76
CA TYR A 84 -7.84 12.36 13.03
C TYR A 84 -7.95 13.88 12.96
N THR A 85 -7.40 14.50 11.91
CA THR A 85 -7.37 15.97 11.77
C THR A 85 -8.69 16.54 11.24
N GLY A 86 -9.42 15.80 10.42
CA GLY A 86 -10.66 16.23 9.78
C GLY A 86 -10.48 17.32 8.73
N ARG A 87 -9.30 17.40 8.09
CA ARG A 87 -8.98 18.43 7.08
C ARG A 87 -9.38 18.02 5.66
N HIS A 88 -9.59 19.02 4.81
CA HIS A 88 -10.00 18.85 3.41
C HIS A 88 -8.80 18.73 2.45
N TYR A 89 -8.46 17.52 2.01
CA TYR A 89 -7.34 17.34 1.06
C TYR A 89 -7.86 16.98 -0.33
N HIS A 90 -7.42 17.73 -1.35
CA HIS A 90 -7.88 17.56 -2.73
C HIS A 90 -7.61 16.16 -3.32
N ILE A 91 -6.47 15.54 -2.99
CA ILE A 91 -6.15 14.19 -3.46
C ILE A 91 -7.06 13.13 -2.84
N LEU A 92 -7.53 13.36 -1.62
CA LEU A 92 -8.44 12.48 -0.90
C LEU A 92 -9.87 13.04 -0.93
N ARG A 93 -10.28 13.64 -2.05
CA ARG A 93 -11.57 14.34 -2.16
C ARG A 93 -12.76 13.49 -1.73
N GLN A 94 -12.78 12.21 -2.11
CA GLN A 94 -13.85 11.28 -1.71
C GLN A 94 -13.94 11.08 -0.19
N ALA A 95 -12.78 11.04 0.48
CA ALA A 95 -12.69 10.87 1.93
C ALA A 95 -12.90 12.18 2.70
N THR A 96 -12.77 13.34 2.06
CA THR A 96 -12.74 14.64 2.73
C THR A 96 -13.80 15.64 2.28
N ILE A 97 -14.77 15.21 1.45
CA ILE A 97 -15.79 16.12 0.89
C ILE A 97 -16.61 16.88 1.94
N ASP A 98 -16.77 16.32 3.14
CA ASP A 98 -17.51 16.96 4.25
C ASP A 98 -16.61 17.76 5.21
N ALA A 99 -15.30 17.74 4.99
CA ALA A 99 -14.34 18.45 5.84
C ALA A 99 -14.44 19.96 5.59
N LYS A 100 -14.64 20.72 6.67
CA LYS A 100 -14.83 22.19 6.60
C LYS A 100 -13.54 22.97 6.71
N THR A 101 -12.47 22.34 7.19
CA THR A 101 -11.18 22.98 7.46
C THR A 101 -10.20 22.67 6.34
N PRO A 102 -9.78 23.67 5.53
CA PRO A 102 -8.73 23.46 4.55
C PRO A 102 -7.37 23.28 5.24
N PRO A 103 -6.46 22.48 4.67
CA PRO A 103 -5.07 22.38 5.09
C PRO A 103 -4.31 23.67 4.73
N SER A 104 -3.13 23.84 5.31
CA SER A 104 -2.21 24.85 4.82
C SER A 104 -1.60 24.42 3.47
N ASN A 105 -1.15 25.39 2.67
CA ASN A 105 -0.51 25.10 1.38
C ASN A 105 0.70 24.14 1.51
N SER A 106 1.45 24.24 2.61
CA SER A 106 2.60 23.37 2.87
C SER A 106 2.19 21.94 3.20
N GLU A 107 1.12 21.76 3.97
CA GLU A 107 0.57 20.44 4.27
C GLU A 107 -0.01 19.77 3.04
N GLU A 108 -0.73 20.52 2.20
CA GLU A 108 -1.28 20.01 0.95
C GLU A 108 -0.18 19.60 -0.01
N PHE A 109 0.86 20.42 -0.18
CA PHE A 109 2.02 20.06 -1.00
C PHE A 109 2.70 18.79 -0.47
N LEU A 110 2.92 18.70 0.85
CA LEU A 110 3.53 17.52 1.46
C LEU A 110 2.67 16.27 1.26
N PHE A 111 1.36 16.37 1.45
CA PHE A 111 0.43 15.26 1.20
C PHE A 111 0.48 14.80 -0.26
N ASN A 112 0.50 15.75 -1.19
CA ASN A 112 0.56 15.47 -2.61
C ASN A 112 1.87 14.80 -3.00
N PHE A 113 2.98 15.30 -2.48
CA PHE A 113 4.30 14.70 -2.68
C PHE A 113 4.38 13.27 -2.13
N VAL A 114 3.84 13.04 -0.93
CA VAL A 114 3.85 11.71 -0.30
C VAL A 114 2.97 10.73 -1.09
N LEU A 115 1.73 11.10 -1.41
CA LEU A 115 0.79 10.19 -2.07
C LEU A 115 1.14 9.93 -3.53
N ILE A 116 1.35 10.99 -4.33
CA ILE A 116 1.63 10.83 -5.77
C ILE A 116 3.10 10.43 -5.98
N GLY A 117 4.03 11.08 -5.29
CA GLY A 117 5.45 10.83 -5.47
C GLY A 117 5.88 9.50 -4.86
N ILE A 118 5.77 9.40 -3.54
CA ILE A 118 6.33 8.25 -2.81
C ILE A 118 5.43 7.02 -2.97
N VAL A 119 4.15 7.10 -2.62
CA VAL A 119 3.25 5.94 -2.60
C VAL A 119 3.01 5.42 -4.02
N SER A 120 2.51 6.26 -4.95
CA SER A 120 2.28 5.79 -6.33
C SER A 120 3.56 5.42 -7.06
N GLY A 121 4.62 6.22 -6.91
CA GLY A 121 5.92 5.95 -7.55
C GLY A 121 6.55 4.63 -7.08
N SER A 122 6.59 4.39 -5.77
CA SER A 122 7.14 3.14 -5.24
C SER A 122 6.28 1.93 -5.57
N MET A 123 4.95 2.07 -5.58
CA MET A 123 4.05 1.01 -6.04
C MET A 123 4.31 0.64 -7.51
N MET A 124 4.43 1.64 -8.40
CA MET A 124 4.72 1.39 -9.82
C MET A 124 6.05 0.64 -9.99
N VAL A 125 7.10 1.07 -9.31
CA VAL A 125 8.42 0.39 -9.35
C VAL A 125 8.31 -1.06 -8.86
N ALA A 126 7.62 -1.29 -7.75
CA ALA A 126 7.42 -2.64 -7.21
C ALA A 126 6.66 -3.52 -8.21
N LEU A 127 5.56 -3.03 -8.79
CA LEU A 127 4.74 -3.77 -9.74
C LEU A 127 5.50 -4.11 -11.02
N ILE A 128 6.27 -3.17 -11.57
CA ILE A 128 7.10 -3.41 -12.77
C ILE A 128 8.11 -4.52 -12.50
N LEU A 129 8.81 -4.46 -11.37
CA LEU A 129 9.80 -5.48 -11.01
C LEU A 129 9.14 -6.84 -10.72
N LEU A 130 7.97 -6.87 -10.07
CA LEU A 130 7.22 -8.09 -9.82
C LEU A 130 6.80 -8.78 -11.13
N LEU A 131 6.21 -8.03 -12.06
CA LEU A 131 5.82 -8.56 -13.38
C LEU A 131 7.04 -9.07 -14.14
N TRP A 132 8.15 -8.34 -14.06
CA TRP A 132 9.40 -8.74 -14.68
C TRP A 132 9.96 -10.05 -14.10
N GLY A 133 9.93 -10.18 -12.77
CA GLY A 133 10.38 -11.38 -12.06
C GLY A 133 9.52 -12.62 -12.33
N LEU A 134 8.20 -12.43 -12.45
CA LEU A 134 7.28 -13.52 -12.79
C LEU A 134 7.44 -13.98 -14.25
N ARG A 135 7.63 -13.04 -15.18
CA ARG A 135 7.82 -13.36 -16.61
C ARG A 135 9.06 -14.22 -16.85
N PHE A 136 10.19 -13.88 -16.24
CA PHE A 136 11.42 -14.66 -16.40
C PHE A 136 11.36 -16.03 -15.74
N GLY A 137 10.62 -16.14 -14.63
CA GLY A 137 10.39 -17.43 -13.98
C GLY A 137 9.69 -18.43 -14.89
N ASN A 138 8.64 -17.98 -15.59
CA ASN A 138 7.87 -18.87 -16.47
C ASN A 138 8.71 -19.38 -17.65
N SER A 139 9.47 -18.49 -18.30
CA SER A 139 10.34 -18.88 -19.42
C SER A 139 11.44 -19.86 -19.02
N LYS A 140 12.05 -19.70 -17.83
CA LYS A 140 13.06 -20.65 -17.36
C LYS A 140 12.47 -22.03 -17.09
N ARG A 141 11.26 -22.08 -16.51
CA ARG A 141 10.56 -23.33 -16.18
C ARG A 141 10.15 -24.11 -17.43
N GLU A 142 9.71 -23.41 -18.48
CA GLU A 142 9.40 -24.01 -19.80
C GLU A 142 10.64 -24.69 -20.41
N ASN A 143 11.78 -23.99 -20.43
CA ASN A 143 13.03 -24.55 -20.96
C ASN A 143 13.53 -25.78 -20.17
N GLU A 144 13.37 -25.81 -18.85
CA GLU A 144 13.76 -26.95 -18.01
C GLU A 144 12.86 -28.19 -18.25
N LEU A 145 11.59 -27.99 -18.60
CA LEU A 145 10.68 -29.08 -18.95
C LEU A 145 10.97 -29.67 -20.32
N GLU A 146 11.30 -28.82 -21.30
CA GLU A 146 11.69 -29.27 -22.65
C GLU A 146 12.96 -30.13 -22.62
N MET A 147 13.96 -29.74 -21.83
CA MET A 147 15.21 -30.52 -21.70
C MET A 147 15.05 -31.87 -20.99
N LYS A 148 14.01 -32.05 -20.16
CA LYS A 148 13.74 -33.34 -19.49
C LYS A 148 12.98 -34.34 -20.36
N ASN A 149 12.34 -33.87 -21.43
CA ASN A 149 11.56 -34.69 -22.35
C ASN A 149 12.34 -35.12 -23.60
N GLN A 150 13.62 -34.70 -23.70
CA GLN A 150 14.59 -35.16 -24.70
C GLN A 150 15.51 -36.23 -24.10
#